data_AF-A0A2J8B2U0-F1
#
_entry.id   AF-A0A2J8B2U0-F1
#
_cell.length_a   1.000
_cell.length_b   1.000
_cell.length_c   1.000
_cell.angle_alpha   90.00
_cell.angle_beta   90.00
_cell.angle_gamma   90.00
#
_symmetry.space_group_name_H-M   'P 1'
#
loop_
_entity.id
_entity.type
_entity.pdbx_description
1 polymer ?
#
loop_
_entity_poly.entity_id
_entity_poly.type
_entity_poly.pdbx_seq_one_letter_code
_entity_poly.pdbx_strand_id
1 'polypeptide(L)'
;MAYVVAVVGAGGKTSYIDRMAKQYAAEGKRVAVTTTTHRFLEGEQGQEQIRYVGAPQGEKYGYPGDRIYDELCRDSDVLLVEADGARHRPLKIPGDGEPVIPRKIQKIVVMMGSMAIGRRFSEVCHRSRLAPREWMDQKVDQTLIDRLAERFYLNPLRMRYPGVELEYRMSEAAEEREREEEKEPITLVLLASGSSRRFGAKNKLLAAWKGKPLYCCQLDALLEAKDRLRQSGLSTEIMVVSCHREILTDPNYAGIVSMVPNPWHAEGISASVRLGARLAPGAVAYFAADQPFFGGEDVVRLLKEYRRSGKAMACAYSDHAANPAVFSGSAKKRLLKIEGDKGPIGIIRSHPTEVYYYVVAAEKLRDIDTPEQWKRMEQDGSGI
;
A
#
# COMPACT_ATOMS: atom_id res chain seq x y z
N MET A 1 21.87 24.39 -19.24
CA MET A 1 21.01 23.29 -19.71
C MET A 1 20.89 22.32 -18.54
N ALA A 2 19.69 21.98 -18.10
CA ALA A 2 19.49 21.15 -16.93
C ALA A 2 20.19 19.79 -17.06
N TYR A 3 20.69 19.26 -15.94
CA TYR A 3 21.02 17.84 -15.81
C TYR A 3 19.73 17.05 -15.61
N VAL A 4 19.34 16.27 -16.61
CA VAL A 4 18.06 15.55 -16.64
C VAL A 4 18.26 14.10 -16.22
N VAL A 5 17.47 13.67 -15.23
CA VAL A 5 17.45 12.30 -14.69
C VAL A 5 16.06 11.70 -14.83
N ALA A 6 15.95 10.56 -15.51
CA ALA A 6 14.71 9.83 -15.69
C ALA A 6 14.71 8.60 -14.78
N VAL A 7 13.68 8.49 -13.95
CA VAL A 7 13.51 7.36 -13.03
C VAL A 7 12.42 6.45 -13.57
N VAL A 8 12.80 5.23 -13.96
CA VAL A 8 11.93 4.22 -14.58
C VAL A 8 11.81 2.99 -13.66
N GLY A 9 10.91 2.06 -14.00
CA GLY A 9 10.73 0.82 -13.24
C GLY A 9 9.59 0.88 -12.24
N ALA A 10 9.79 0.29 -11.05
CA ALA A 10 8.77 0.16 -10.02
C ALA A 10 9.38 0.13 -8.61
N GLY A 11 8.56 0.44 -7.60
CA GLY A 11 9.00 0.47 -6.20
C GLY A 11 9.95 1.64 -5.88
N GLY A 12 9.48 2.62 -5.11
CA GLY A 12 10.34 3.67 -4.53
C GLY A 12 10.70 4.84 -5.45
N LYS A 13 10.24 4.90 -6.70
CA LYS A 13 10.53 6.00 -7.65
C LYS A 13 10.21 7.40 -7.10
N THR A 14 8.97 7.61 -6.66
CA THR A 14 8.55 8.90 -6.11
C THR A 14 9.36 9.27 -4.86
N SER A 15 9.64 8.31 -3.97
CA SER A 15 10.46 8.54 -2.78
C SER A 15 11.91 8.89 -3.15
N TYR A 16 12.48 8.22 -4.15
CA TYR A 16 13.81 8.52 -4.66
C TYR A 16 13.88 9.91 -5.27
N ILE A 17 12.90 10.28 -6.10
CA ILE A 17 12.80 11.62 -6.70
C ILE A 17 12.68 12.70 -5.62
N ASP A 18 11.83 12.50 -4.61
CA ASP A 18 11.67 13.45 -3.50
C ASP A 18 12.99 13.63 -2.73
N ARG A 19 13.69 12.53 -2.40
CA ARG A 19 14.99 12.58 -1.74
C ARG A 19 16.03 13.32 -2.60
N MET A 20 16.14 12.98 -3.88
CA MET A 20 17.08 13.63 -4.80
C MET A 20 16.76 15.11 -4.99
N ALA A 21 15.49 15.48 -5.08
CA ALA A 21 15.07 16.87 -5.22
C ALA A 21 15.50 17.69 -4.00
N LYS A 22 15.25 17.17 -2.79
CA LYS A 22 15.68 17.79 -1.53
C LYS A 22 17.19 17.90 -1.42
N GLN A 23 17.93 16.85 -1.82
CA GLN A 23 19.39 16.88 -1.81
C GLN A 23 19.93 17.96 -2.74
N TYR A 24 19.47 18.01 -4.00
CA TYR A 24 19.93 19.04 -4.95
C TYR A 24 19.52 20.45 -4.54
N ALA A 25 18.33 20.64 -3.95
CA ALA A 25 17.92 21.93 -3.41
C ALA A 25 18.78 22.36 -2.20
N ALA A 26 19.17 21.42 -1.34
CA ALA A 26 20.11 21.68 -0.24
C ALA A 26 21.52 22.07 -0.76
N GLU A 27 21.89 21.60 -1.95
CA GLU A 27 23.10 22.04 -2.67
C GLU A 27 22.93 23.40 -3.37
N GLY A 28 21.78 24.05 -3.26
CA GLY A 28 21.50 25.36 -3.85
C GLY A 28 21.09 25.33 -5.33
N LYS A 29 20.72 24.17 -5.87
CA LYS A 29 20.30 24.01 -7.27
C LYS A 29 18.81 24.26 -7.44
N ARG A 30 18.43 24.90 -8.54
CA ARG A 30 17.02 24.97 -8.97
C ARG A 30 16.60 23.61 -9.52
N VAL A 31 15.65 22.97 -8.86
CA VAL A 31 15.17 21.63 -9.21
C VAL A 31 13.77 21.74 -9.81
N ALA A 32 13.59 21.11 -10.97
CA ALA A 32 12.26 20.82 -11.50
C ALA A 32 11.97 19.33 -11.39
N VAL A 33 10.73 18.98 -11.08
CA VAL A 33 10.24 17.61 -11.06
C VAL A 33 9.02 17.52 -11.97
N THR A 34 9.03 16.56 -12.89
CA THR A 34 7.89 16.27 -13.76
C THR A 34 7.60 14.77 -13.76
N THR A 35 6.40 14.39 -14.18
CA THR A 35 5.99 12.98 -14.25
C THR A 35 5.34 12.70 -15.59
N THR A 36 5.38 11.44 -16.01
CA THR A 36 4.49 10.92 -17.05
C THR A 36 3.23 10.27 -16.48
N THR A 37 3.11 10.08 -15.14
CA THR A 37 2.04 9.23 -14.55
C THR A 37 1.56 9.50 -13.09
N HIS A 38 1.93 10.58 -12.39
CA HIS A 38 1.62 10.77 -10.95
C HIS A 38 0.87 12.06 -10.58
N ARG A 39 0.22 12.08 -9.40
CA ARG A 39 -0.41 13.28 -8.82
C ARG A 39 0.66 14.25 -8.30
N PHE A 40 0.72 15.49 -8.79
CA PHE A 40 1.38 16.59 -8.08
C PHE A 40 0.30 17.54 -7.56
N LEU A 41 0.29 17.75 -6.25
CA LEU A 41 -0.48 18.83 -5.65
C LEU A 41 0.31 20.11 -5.92
N GLU A 42 -0.28 21.04 -6.67
CA GLU A 42 0.12 22.43 -6.61
C GLU A 42 0.08 22.87 -5.14
N GLY A 43 1.19 23.40 -4.62
CA GLY A 43 1.19 24.12 -3.34
C GLY A 43 1.65 23.37 -2.09
N GLU A 44 2.32 22.21 -2.18
CA GLU A 44 3.32 21.95 -1.14
C GLU A 44 4.42 23.00 -1.35
N GLN A 45 4.53 23.94 -0.42
CA GLN A 45 5.68 24.83 -0.28
C GLN A 45 6.93 23.96 -0.04
N GLY A 46 7.45 23.33 -1.09
CA GLY A 46 8.83 22.93 -1.13
C GLY A 46 9.68 24.19 -0.93
N GLN A 47 10.88 24.01 -0.39
CA GLN A 47 11.91 25.06 -0.39
C GLN A 47 11.85 25.82 -1.72
N GLU A 48 12.03 27.15 -1.72
CA GLU A 48 11.86 28.05 -2.89
C GLU A 48 12.52 27.58 -4.21
N GLN A 49 13.40 26.58 -4.14
CA GLN A 49 14.16 26.01 -5.23
C GLN A 49 13.56 24.76 -5.90
N ILE A 50 12.50 24.12 -5.38
CA ILE A 50 11.90 22.90 -5.99
C ILE A 50 10.55 23.22 -6.63
N ARG A 51 10.41 22.94 -7.93
CA ARG A 51 9.18 23.14 -8.71
C ARG A 51 8.65 21.81 -9.24
N TYR A 52 7.40 21.48 -8.92
CA TYR A 52 6.69 20.33 -9.47
C TYR A 52 5.78 20.75 -10.63
N VAL A 53 5.83 20.04 -11.76
CA VAL A 53 5.06 20.39 -12.97
C VAL A 53 4.51 19.12 -13.63
N GLY A 54 3.25 19.15 -14.03
CA GLY A 54 2.60 18.09 -14.80
C GLY A 54 1.33 18.59 -15.48
N ALA A 55 0.82 17.85 -16.47
CA ALA A 55 -0.48 18.16 -17.07
C ALA A 55 -1.59 17.33 -16.39
N PRO A 56 -2.71 17.94 -15.97
CA PRO A 56 -3.81 17.21 -15.35
C PRO A 56 -4.42 16.16 -16.31
N GLN A 57 -4.62 14.95 -15.80
CA GLN A 57 -5.21 13.79 -16.46
C GLN A 57 -6.22 13.13 -15.52
N GLY A 58 -7.41 13.72 -15.42
CA GLY A 58 -8.45 13.32 -14.47
C GLY A 58 -7.93 13.44 -13.04
N GLU A 59 -7.83 12.31 -12.35
CA GLU A 59 -7.29 12.25 -11.01
C GLU A 59 -5.76 12.29 -10.95
N LYS A 60 -5.02 12.13 -12.04
CA LYS A 60 -3.55 12.08 -12.06
C LYS A 60 -2.96 13.26 -12.82
N TYR A 61 -1.64 13.41 -12.81
CA TYR A 61 -0.93 14.26 -13.76
C TYR A 61 -0.07 13.39 -14.66
N GLY A 62 0.03 13.78 -15.91
CA GLY A 62 0.86 13.15 -16.91
C GLY A 62 1.92 14.13 -17.42
N TYR A 63 2.57 13.69 -18.49
CA TYR A 63 3.61 14.47 -19.17
C TYR A 63 3.08 15.86 -19.56
N PRO A 64 3.79 16.95 -19.22
CA PRO A 64 3.31 18.32 -19.45
C PRO A 64 3.41 18.77 -20.93
N GLY A 65 3.95 17.92 -21.81
CA GLY A 65 4.17 18.24 -23.21
C GLY A 65 5.56 18.82 -23.48
N ASP A 66 6.00 18.70 -24.73
CA ASP A 66 7.38 19.00 -25.12
C ASP A 66 7.77 20.46 -24.89
N ARG A 67 6.84 21.39 -25.12
CA ARG A 67 7.08 22.82 -24.89
C ARG A 67 7.42 23.11 -23.43
N ILE A 68 6.59 22.64 -22.50
CA ILE A 68 6.80 22.84 -21.06
C ILE A 68 8.05 22.09 -20.61
N TYR A 69 8.29 20.88 -21.12
CA TYR A 69 9.51 20.14 -20.84
C TYR A 69 10.78 20.89 -21.25
N ASP A 70 10.80 21.50 -22.44
CA ASP A 70 11.92 22.31 -22.92
C ASP A 70 12.07 23.63 -22.13
N GLU A 71 10.99 24.19 -21.59
CA GLU A 71 11.03 25.32 -20.65
C GLU A 71 11.68 24.89 -19.32
N LEU A 72 11.27 23.76 -18.75
CA LEU A 72 11.87 23.22 -17.53
C LEU A 72 13.37 22.93 -17.70
N CYS A 73 13.78 22.36 -18.84
CA CYS A 73 15.18 22.13 -19.16
C CYS A 73 16.04 23.41 -19.21
N ARG A 74 15.42 24.57 -19.47
CA ARG A 74 16.09 25.88 -19.53
C ARG A 74 16.12 26.56 -18.16
N ASP A 75 15.04 26.42 -17.39
CA ASP A 75 14.82 27.20 -16.17
C ASP A 75 15.32 26.50 -14.90
N SER A 76 15.70 25.22 -14.98
CA SER A 76 16.26 24.46 -13.87
C SER A 76 17.72 24.04 -14.10
N ASP A 77 18.42 23.79 -13.00
CA ASP A 77 19.77 23.22 -13.02
C ASP A 77 19.68 21.68 -13.05
N VAL A 78 18.62 21.12 -12.44
CA VAL A 78 18.30 19.69 -12.46
C VAL A 78 16.83 19.49 -12.84
N LEU A 79 16.55 18.49 -13.67
CA LEU A 79 15.19 18.05 -13.99
C LEU A 79 15.03 16.56 -13.69
N LEU A 80 14.18 16.23 -12.72
CA LEU A 80 13.84 14.85 -12.37
C LEU A 80 12.54 14.45 -13.06
N VAL A 81 12.56 13.32 -13.77
CA VAL A 81 11.42 12.81 -14.53
C VAL A 81 10.98 11.48 -13.93
N GLU A 82 9.80 11.42 -13.33
CA GLU A 82 9.18 10.14 -12.98
C GLU A 82 8.52 9.53 -14.22
N ALA A 83 9.08 8.44 -14.73
CA ALA A 83 8.49 7.69 -15.83
C ALA A 83 7.76 6.44 -15.31
N ASP A 84 6.74 5.99 -16.04
CA ASP A 84 6.10 4.68 -15.90
C ASP A 84 5.34 4.40 -14.59
N GLY A 85 4.01 4.38 -14.65
CA GLY A 85 3.16 3.93 -13.55
C GLY A 85 3.20 2.40 -13.36
N ALA A 86 3.31 1.92 -12.12
CA ALA A 86 3.37 0.49 -11.78
C ALA A 86 2.12 -0.04 -11.04
N ARG A 87 1.06 0.77 -10.90
CA ARG A 87 -0.15 0.44 -10.10
C ARG A 87 0.19 -0.05 -8.68
N HIS A 88 1.10 0.66 -8.01
CA HIS A 88 1.59 0.36 -6.66
C HIS A 88 2.36 -0.96 -6.49
N ARG A 89 2.58 -1.71 -7.58
CA ARG A 89 3.37 -2.94 -7.53
C ARG A 89 4.86 -2.63 -7.38
N PRO A 90 5.60 -3.45 -6.61
CA PRO A 90 7.04 -3.26 -6.42
C PRO A 90 7.85 -3.59 -7.69
N LEU A 91 7.32 -4.45 -8.58
CA LEU A 91 7.94 -4.76 -9.88
C LEU A 91 7.03 -4.36 -11.03
N LYS A 92 7.63 -4.13 -12.21
CA LYS A 92 6.91 -3.81 -13.45
C LYS A 92 7.68 -4.37 -14.64
N ILE A 93 6.95 -4.91 -15.62
CA ILE A 93 7.46 -5.09 -16.98
C ILE A 93 6.91 -3.95 -17.84
N PRO A 94 7.76 -3.20 -18.56
CA PRO A 94 7.29 -2.17 -19.49
C PRO A 94 6.49 -2.83 -20.62
N GLY A 95 5.49 -2.12 -21.11
CA GLY A 95 4.69 -2.56 -22.25
C GLY A 95 5.10 -1.81 -23.50
N ASP A 96 4.33 -1.98 -24.57
CA ASP A 96 4.61 -1.32 -25.84
C ASP A 96 4.66 0.21 -25.67
N GLY A 97 5.77 0.82 -26.08
CA GLY A 97 6.02 2.26 -25.96
C GLY A 97 6.58 2.73 -24.61
N GLU A 98 6.67 1.87 -23.60
CA GLU A 98 7.32 2.17 -22.31
C GLU A 98 8.78 1.62 -22.25
N PRO A 99 9.67 2.19 -21.41
CA PRO A 99 9.48 3.41 -20.64
C PRO A 99 9.36 4.66 -21.51
N VAL A 100 8.46 5.56 -21.12
CA VAL A 100 8.35 6.88 -21.78
C VAL A 100 9.41 7.79 -21.18
N ILE A 101 10.52 7.95 -21.91
CA ILE A 101 11.65 8.80 -21.52
C ILE A 101 11.72 9.98 -22.50
N PRO A 102 11.74 11.23 -22.00
CA PRO A 102 11.79 12.41 -22.84
C PRO A 102 13.15 12.59 -23.53
N ARG A 103 13.21 13.48 -24.52
CA ARG A 103 14.43 13.79 -25.27
C ARG A 103 15.44 14.55 -24.36
N LYS A 104 16.74 14.46 -24.69
CA LYS A 104 17.85 15.14 -23.97
C LYS A 104 17.99 14.68 -22.51
N ILE A 105 18.33 13.41 -22.32
CA ILE A 105 18.53 12.80 -21.01
C ILE A 105 20.02 12.57 -20.73
N GLN A 106 20.48 12.81 -19.50
CA GLN A 106 21.87 12.53 -19.10
C GLN A 106 21.97 11.24 -18.30
N LYS A 107 20.95 10.92 -17.51
CA LYS A 107 20.93 9.73 -16.67
C LYS A 107 19.56 9.05 -16.62
N ILE A 108 19.57 7.72 -16.64
CA ILE A 108 18.39 6.89 -16.39
C ILE A 108 18.66 6.03 -15.15
N VAL A 109 17.75 6.11 -14.18
CA VAL A 109 17.76 5.28 -12.96
C VAL A 109 16.65 4.25 -13.08
N VAL A 110 17.03 2.97 -13.18
CA VAL A 110 16.12 1.83 -13.16
C VAL A 110 15.89 1.42 -11.71
N MET A 111 14.67 1.57 -11.23
CA MET A 111 14.29 1.18 -9.87
C MET A 111 13.51 -0.13 -9.83
N MET A 112 13.84 -0.97 -8.85
CA MET A 112 13.10 -2.17 -8.51
C MET A 112 12.72 -2.22 -7.02
N GLY A 113 11.53 -2.72 -6.71
CA GLY A 113 11.01 -2.83 -5.35
C GLY A 113 11.51 -4.05 -4.58
N SER A 114 12.29 -3.85 -3.51
CA SER A 114 12.74 -4.95 -2.62
C SER A 114 11.57 -5.66 -1.91
N MET A 115 10.44 -4.97 -1.71
CA MET A 115 9.21 -5.54 -1.11
C MET A 115 8.61 -6.69 -1.92
N ALA A 116 9.09 -6.94 -3.14
CA ALA A 116 8.68 -8.11 -3.92
C ALA A 116 9.25 -9.42 -3.35
N ILE A 117 10.39 -9.38 -2.66
CA ILE A 117 11.12 -10.57 -2.24
C ILE A 117 10.27 -11.47 -1.32
N GLY A 118 10.29 -12.77 -1.60
CA GLY A 118 9.52 -13.78 -0.89
C GLY A 118 8.03 -13.81 -1.25
N ARG A 119 7.57 -12.96 -2.18
CA ARG A 119 6.19 -12.95 -2.70
C ARG A 119 6.10 -13.65 -4.05
N ARG A 120 4.90 -14.10 -4.44
CA ARG A 120 4.68 -14.70 -5.76
C ARG A 120 4.80 -13.64 -6.84
N PHE A 121 5.61 -13.88 -7.87
CA PHE A 121 5.88 -12.90 -8.93
C PHE A 121 4.61 -12.32 -9.59
N SER A 122 3.65 -13.18 -9.92
CA SER A 122 2.38 -12.76 -10.57
C SER A 122 1.55 -11.78 -9.74
N GLU A 123 1.68 -11.80 -8.41
CA GLU A 123 0.99 -10.88 -7.50
C GLU A 123 1.68 -9.51 -7.41
N VAL A 124 2.99 -9.47 -7.60
CA VAL A 124 3.82 -8.30 -7.27
C VAL A 124 4.46 -7.62 -8.47
N CYS A 125 4.33 -8.20 -9.67
CA CYS A 125 4.80 -7.60 -10.92
C CYS A 125 3.63 -7.03 -11.73
N HIS A 126 3.71 -5.75 -12.10
CA HIS A 126 2.79 -5.15 -13.06
C HIS A 126 3.06 -5.70 -14.46
N ARG A 127 1.99 -6.12 -15.16
CA ARG A 127 2.07 -6.81 -16.46
C ARG A 127 2.89 -8.11 -16.40
N SER A 128 2.78 -8.84 -15.29
CA SER A 128 3.39 -10.16 -15.08
C SER A 128 3.14 -11.14 -16.24
N ARG A 129 2.01 -11.04 -16.95
CA ARG A 129 1.70 -11.83 -18.15
C ARG A 129 2.72 -11.72 -19.30
N LEU A 130 3.56 -10.68 -19.31
CA LEU A 130 4.63 -10.49 -20.31
C LEU A 130 5.92 -11.21 -19.92
N ALA A 131 6.00 -11.74 -18.69
CA ALA A 131 7.14 -12.51 -18.22
C ALA A 131 7.14 -13.93 -18.81
N PRO A 132 8.28 -14.63 -18.77
CA PRO A 132 8.33 -16.08 -18.96
C PRO A 132 7.36 -16.80 -18.00
N ARG A 133 6.70 -17.86 -18.48
CA ARG A 133 5.65 -18.56 -17.72
C ARG A 133 6.16 -19.14 -16.42
N GLU A 134 7.42 -19.60 -16.41
CA GLU A 134 8.09 -20.17 -15.24
C GLU A 134 8.26 -19.17 -14.09
N TRP A 135 8.17 -17.87 -14.34
CA TRP A 135 8.25 -16.87 -13.28
C TRP A 135 6.94 -16.73 -12.50
N MET A 136 5.79 -17.03 -13.11
CA MET A 136 4.47 -16.64 -12.60
C MET A 136 4.19 -17.10 -11.17
N ASP A 137 4.61 -18.33 -10.85
CA ASP A 137 4.42 -18.96 -9.55
C ASP A 137 5.67 -18.96 -8.68
N GLN A 138 6.79 -18.47 -9.20
CA GLN A 138 8.04 -18.39 -8.48
C GLN A 138 7.94 -17.36 -7.35
N LYS A 139 8.47 -17.71 -6.17
CA LYS A 139 8.77 -16.72 -5.13
C LYS A 139 9.91 -15.83 -5.63
N VAL A 140 9.69 -14.53 -5.59
CA VAL A 140 10.69 -13.54 -6.00
C VAL A 140 11.88 -13.60 -5.05
N ASP A 141 13.07 -13.70 -5.62
CA ASP A 141 14.35 -13.48 -4.95
C ASP A 141 15.12 -12.37 -5.68
N GLN A 142 16.27 -11.99 -5.13
CA GLN A 142 17.16 -10.98 -5.73
C GLN A 142 17.49 -11.32 -7.19
N THR A 143 17.86 -12.58 -7.46
CA THR A 143 18.22 -13.06 -8.79
C THR A 143 17.10 -12.87 -9.81
N LEU A 144 15.84 -13.11 -9.44
CA LEU A 144 14.70 -12.88 -10.30
C LEU A 144 14.49 -11.40 -10.60
N ILE A 145 14.67 -10.53 -9.61
CA ILE A 145 14.60 -9.07 -9.80
C ILE A 145 15.70 -8.60 -10.76
N ASP A 146 16.93 -9.06 -10.56
CA ASP A 146 18.06 -8.69 -11.41
C ASP A 146 17.85 -9.18 -12.86
N ARG A 147 17.35 -10.41 -13.04
CA ARG A 147 16.98 -10.92 -14.38
C ARG A 147 15.88 -10.09 -15.03
N LEU A 148 14.88 -9.64 -14.27
CA LEU A 148 13.84 -8.76 -14.78
C LEU A 148 14.42 -7.40 -15.20
N ALA A 149 15.22 -6.78 -14.34
CA ALA A 149 15.87 -5.50 -14.61
C ALA A 149 16.74 -5.59 -15.87
N GLU A 150 17.59 -6.60 -15.95
CA GLU A 150 18.52 -6.80 -17.07
C GLU A 150 17.77 -7.02 -18.39
N ARG A 151 16.77 -7.90 -18.39
CA ARG A 151 16.01 -8.28 -19.59
C ARG A 151 15.12 -7.15 -20.11
N PHE A 152 14.40 -6.47 -19.22
CA PHE A 152 13.31 -5.58 -19.62
C PHE A 152 13.64 -4.09 -19.52
N TYR A 153 14.68 -3.72 -18.78
CA TYR A 153 15.11 -2.33 -18.66
C TYR A 153 16.53 -2.14 -19.15
N LEU A 154 17.53 -2.76 -18.52
CA LEU A 154 18.93 -2.39 -18.72
C LEU A 154 19.39 -2.65 -20.15
N ASN A 155 19.16 -3.85 -20.69
CA ASN A 155 19.55 -4.17 -22.07
C ASN A 155 18.80 -3.32 -23.12
N PRO A 156 17.46 -3.22 -23.10
CA PRO A 156 16.73 -2.35 -24.02
C PRO A 156 17.16 -0.88 -23.94
N LEU A 157 17.40 -0.36 -22.74
CA LEU A 157 17.78 1.05 -22.54
C LEU A 157 19.20 1.35 -23.01
N ARG A 158 20.17 0.44 -22.79
CA ARG A 158 21.53 0.59 -23.34
C ARG A 158 21.51 0.69 -24.87
N MET A 159 20.66 -0.09 -25.54
CA MET A 159 20.51 -0.05 -26.99
C MET A 159 19.81 1.22 -27.48
N ARG A 160 18.75 1.65 -26.77
CA ARG A 160 17.93 2.80 -27.18
C ARG A 160 18.57 4.15 -26.89
N TYR A 161 19.43 4.23 -25.86
CA TYR A 161 20.06 5.46 -25.39
C TYR A 161 21.58 5.29 -25.22
N PRO A 162 22.33 5.07 -26.31
CA PRO A 162 23.77 4.92 -26.24
C PRO A 162 24.43 6.18 -25.66
N GLY A 163 25.34 6.00 -24.69
CA GLY A 163 26.08 7.10 -24.06
C GLY A 163 25.36 7.80 -22.90
N VAL A 164 24.12 7.44 -22.60
CA VAL A 164 23.40 7.92 -21.40
C VAL A 164 23.83 7.11 -20.18
N GLU A 165 24.08 7.78 -19.05
CA GLU A 165 24.43 7.11 -17.79
C GLU A 165 23.24 6.24 -17.35
N LEU A 166 23.48 4.95 -17.10
CA LEU A 166 22.46 4.02 -16.68
C LEU A 166 22.81 3.46 -15.31
N GLU A 167 21.92 3.68 -14.35
CA GLU A 167 22.06 3.21 -12.98
C GLU A 167 20.93 2.24 -12.63
N TYR A 168 21.26 1.12 -12.01
CA TYR A 168 20.30 0.18 -11.46
C TYR A 168 20.29 0.31 -9.93
N ARG A 169 19.10 0.49 -9.36
CA ARG A 169 18.90 0.51 -7.91
C ARG A 169 17.74 -0.38 -7.52
N MET A 170 17.93 -1.13 -6.44
CA MET A 170 16.80 -1.58 -5.65
C MET A 170 16.44 -0.50 -4.64
N SER A 171 15.14 -0.27 -4.48
CA SER A 171 14.66 0.51 -3.35
C SER A 171 14.93 -0.29 -2.09
N GLU A 172 15.89 0.17 -1.31
CA GLU A 172 16.01 -0.23 0.08
C GLU A 172 14.69 0.15 0.77
N ALA A 173 14.18 -0.77 1.59
CA ALA A 173 13.27 -0.37 2.65
C ALA A 173 13.93 0.79 3.39
N ALA A 174 13.21 1.84 3.75
CA ALA A 174 13.82 3.06 4.25
C ALA A 174 14.74 2.77 5.45
N GLU A 175 16.04 2.66 5.23
CA GLU A 175 17.05 2.45 6.28
C GLU A 175 17.34 3.75 7.05
N GLU A 176 16.65 4.85 6.73
CA GLU A 176 16.90 6.18 7.33
C GLU A 176 15.64 6.82 7.95
N ARG A 177 14.74 6.02 8.54
CA ARG A 177 13.82 6.51 9.59
C ARG A 177 13.94 5.65 10.84
N GLU A 178 15.17 5.51 11.31
CA GLU A 178 15.45 4.80 12.54
C GLU A 178 15.01 5.59 13.79
N ARG A 179 14.31 4.87 14.68
CA ARG A 179 14.32 4.95 16.16
C ARG A 179 13.11 5.41 16.98
N GLU A 180 12.12 6.17 16.48
CA GLU A 180 10.94 6.51 17.31
C GLU A 180 9.62 5.87 16.86
N GLU A 181 9.28 5.90 15.56
CA GLU A 181 8.07 5.22 15.08
C GLU A 181 8.23 3.68 15.02
N GLU A 182 9.45 3.16 14.86
CA GLU A 182 9.74 1.71 14.76
C GLU A 182 9.31 0.88 15.98
N LYS A 183 9.16 1.51 17.15
CA LYS A 183 8.80 0.83 18.41
C LYS A 183 7.35 1.02 18.84
N GLU A 184 6.57 1.79 18.09
CA GLU A 184 5.18 2.02 18.45
C GLU A 184 4.40 0.68 18.44
N PRO A 185 3.63 0.34 19.49
CA PRO A 185 2.79 -0.86 19.44
C PRO A 185 1.67 -0.68 18.41
N ILE A 186 1.28 -1.76 17.73
CA ILE A 186 0.17 -1.73 16.77
C ILE A 186 -1.04 -2.45 17.37
N THR A 187 -2.16 -1.75 17.53
CA THR A 187 -3.44 -2.37 17.89
C THR A 187 -4.16 -2.88 16.64
N LEU A 188 -4.40 -4.18 16.57
CA LEU A 188 -5.16 -4.86 15.53
C LEU A 188 -6.63 -4.85 15.93
N VAL A 189 -7.41 -3.95 15.34
CA VAL A 189 -8.82 -3.74 15.63
C VAL A 189 -9.68 -4.55 14.66
N LEU A 190 -10.38 -5.56 15.15
CA LEU A 190 -11.42 -6.27 14.42
C LEU A 190 -12.75 -5.51 14.55
N LEU A 191 -13.27 -5.02 13.42
CA LEU A 191 -14.55 -4.33 13.33
C LEU A 191 -15.69 -5.35 13.21
N ALA A 192 -16.35 -5.63 14.33
CA ALA A 192 -17.38 -6.67 14.45
C ALA A 192 -18.77 -6.13 14.86
N SER A 193 -19.03 -4.83 14.65
CA SER A 193 -20.32 -4.18 14.97
C SER A 193 -21.33 -4.16 13.81
N GLY A 194 -21.07 -4.87 12.72
CA GLY A 194 -21.90 -4.85 11.51
C GLY A 194 -23.32 -5.40 11.76
N SER A 195 -24.34 -4.75 11.19
CA SER A 195 -25.76 -5.09 11.43
C SER A 195 -26.35 -6.12 10.46
N SER A 196 -25.56 -6.68 9.53
CA SER A 196 -25.97 -7.78 8.63
C SER A 196 -27.30 -7.56 7.89
N ARG A 197 -27.71 -6.31 7.63
CA ARG A 197 -29.05 -5.97 7.11
C ARG A 197 -29.46 -6.74 5.84
N ARG A 198 -28.49 -7.06 4.99
CA ARG A 198 -28.66 -7.79 3.71
C ARG A 198 -28.65 -9.33 3.87
N PHE A 199 -28.27 -9.84 5.04
CA PHE A 199 -28.11 -11.27 5.33
C PHE A 199 -29.33 -11.88 6.05
N GLY A 200 -30.38 -11.09 6.27
CA GLY A 200 -31.63 -11.50 6.93
C GLY A 200 -31.62 -11.31 8.44
N ALA A 201 -32.49 -12.02 9.15
CA ALA A 201 -32.72 -11.86 10.59
C ALA A 201 -31.57 -12.37 11.49
N LYS A 202 -30.65 -13.18 10.95
CA LYS A 202 -29.49 -13.71 11.69
C LYS A 202 -28.25 -12.87 11.40
N ASN A 203 -27.49 -12.57 12.44
CA ASN A 203 -26.23 -11.87 12.30
C ASN A 203 -25.21 -12.73 11.53
N LYS A 204 -24.75 -12.26 10.36
CA LYS A 204 -23.81 -12.98 9.48
C LYS A 204 -22.50 -13.32 10.18
N LEU A 205 -22.06 -12.45 11.10
CA LEU A 205 -20.81 -12.64 11.84
C LEU A 205 -20.87 -13.86 12.78
N LEU A 206 -22.06 -14.21 13.25
CA LEU A 206 -22.31 -15.37 14.12
C LEU A 206 -22.72 -16.62 13.35
N ALA A 207 -22.95 -16.52 12.03
CA ALA A 207 -23.27 -17.68 11.20
C ALA A 207 -22.03 -18.58 11.05
N ALA A 208 -22.26 -19.89 11.01
CA ALA A 208 -21.20 -20.89 10.93
C ALA A 208 -20.60 -20.96 9.52
N TRP A 209 -19.43 -20.36 9.33
CA TRP A 209 -18.58 -20.44 8.15
C TRP A 209 -17.53 -21.54 8.33
N LYS A 210 -17.55 -22.58 7.49
CA LYS A 210 -16.59 -23.71 7.56
C LYS A 210 -16.43 -24.28 8.99
N GLY A 211 -17.55 -24.39 9.73
CA GLY A 211 -17.60 -24.97 11.06
C GLY A 211 -17.34 -24.02 12.24
N LYS A 212 -17.08 -22.72 12.02
CA LYS A 212 -16.94 -21.72 13.10
C LYS A 212 -17.68 -20.41 12.76
N PRO A 213 -18.04 -19.55 13.74
CA PRO A 213 -18.61 -18.24 13.43
C PRO A 213 -17.71 -17.44 12.49
N LEU A 214 -18.30 -16.74 11.50
CA LEU A 214 -17.53 -16.01 10.48
C LEU A 214 -16.50 -15.04 11.08
N TYR A 215 -16.85 -14.32 12.15
CA TYR A 215 -15.94 -13.36 12.78
C TYR A 215 -14.66 -14.03 13.34
N CYS A 216 -14.75 -15.30 13.74
CA CYS A 216 -13.62 -16.07 14.24
C CYS A 216 -12.57 -16.29 13.15
N CYS A 217 -12.96 -16.35 11.86
CA CYS A 217 -12.01 -16.57 10.77
C CYS A 217 -10.93 -15.48 10.73
N GLN A 218 -11.34 -14.21 10.77
CA GLN A 218 -10.38 -13.11 10.80
C GLN A 218 -9.70 -13.00 12.16
N LEU A 219 -10.40 -13.25 13.27
CA LEU A 219 -9.80 -13.19 14.61
C LEU A 219 -8.67 -14.22 14.78
N ASP A 220 -8.87 -15.45 14.32
CA ASP A 220 -7.85 -16.51 14.37
C ASP A 220 -6.63 -16.12 13.51
N ALA A 221 -6.85 -15.51 12.34
CA ALA A 221 -5.76 -14.99 11.51
C ALA A 221 -4.96 -13.88 12.22
N LEU A 222 -5.64 -13.01 12.99
CA LEU A 222 -4.97 -12.00 13.81
C LEU A 222 -4.16 -12.61 14.96
N LEU A 223 -4.67 -13.65 15.61
CA LEU A 223 -3.97 -14.38 16.66
C LEU A 223 -2.69 -15.05 16.12
N GLU A 224 -2.79 -15.78 15.00
CA GLU A 224 -1.63 -16.35 14.31
C GLU A 224 -0.60 -15.27 13.97
N ALA A 225 -1.06 -14.14 13.45
CA ALA A 225 -0.19 -13.03 13.11
C ALA A 225 0.50 -12.42 14.34
N LYS A 226 -0.22 -12.22 15.45
CA LYS A 226 0.33 -11.69 16.72
C LYS A 226 1.50 -12.54 17.20
N ASP A 227 1.37 -13.86 17.18
CA ASP A 227 2.44 -14.78 17.60
C ASP A 227 3.67 -14.67 16.70
N ARG A 228 3.48 -14.62 15.38
CA ARG A 228 4.58 -14.49 14.41
C ARG A 228 5.24 -13.11 14.44
N LEU A 229 4.47 -12.06 14.71
CA LEU A 229 4.96 -10.69 14.82
C LEU A 229 5.79 -10.49 16.09
N ARG A 230 5.37 -11.11 17.20
CA ARG A 230 6.13 -11.14 18.46
C ARG A 230 7.52 -11.71 18.27
N GLN A 231 7.67 -12.79 17.50
CA GLN A 231 8.97 -13.40 17.16
C GLN A 231 9.88 -12.45 16.36
N SER A 232 9.29 -11.51 15.63
CA SER A 232 10.03 -10.47 14.89
C SER A 232 10.21 -9.15 15.64
N GLY A 233 9.85 -9.09 16.92
CA GLY A 233 10.00 -7.89 17.75
C GLY A 233 8.92 -6.83 17.55
N LEU A 234 7.88 -7.09 16.77
CA LEU A 234 6.75 -6.16 16.60
C LEU A 234 5.71 -6.41 17.70
N SER A 235 5.56 -5.43 18.59
CA SER A 235 4.53 -5.47 19.64
C SER A 235 3.14 -5.21 19.03
N THR A 236 2.23 -6.16 19.23
CA THR A 236 0.86 -6.06 18.75
C THR A 236 -0.15 -6.50 19.81
N GLU A 237 -1.28 -5.80 19.86
CA GLU A 237 -2.43 -6.15 20.69
C GLU A 237 -3.68 -6.29 19.85
N ILE A 238 -4.60 -7.16 20.23
CA ILE A 238 -5.84 -7.40 19.49
C ILE A 238 -7.03 -6.84 20.26
N MET A 239 -7.87 -6.10 19.55
CA MET A 239 -9.09 -5.50 20.05
C MET A 239 -10.24 -5.88 19.14
N VAL A 240 -11.34 -6.36 19.72
CA VAL A 240 -12.58 -6.65 18.98
C VAL A 240 -13.62 -5.62 19.38
N VAL A 241 -14.07 -4.81 18.41
CA VAL A 241 -15.09 -3.77 18.64
C VAL A 241 -16.43 -4.26 18.12
N SER A 242 -17.38 -4.50 19.05
CA SER A 242 -18.68 -5.11 18.72
C SER A 242 -19.83 -4.47 19.49
N CYS A 243 -21.01 -4.45 18.89
CA CYS A 243 -22.28 -4.18 19.58
C CYS A 243 -23.03 -5.47 19.97
N HIS A 244 -22.58 -6.63 19.50
CA HIS A 244 -23.22 -7.91 19.71
C HIS A 244 -22.70 -8.57 20.98
N ARG A 245 -23.60 -8.84 21.93
CA ARG A 245 -23.25 -9.40 23.24
C ARG A 245 -22.57 -10.77 23.09
N GLU A 246 -23.03 -11.59 22.16
CA GLU A 246 -22.51 -12.92 21.87
C GLU A 246 -21.02 -12.89 21.49
N ILE A 247 -20.59 -11.87 20.74
CA ILE A 247 -19.17 -11.67 20.39
C ILE A 247 -18.40 -11.16 21.61
N LEU A 248 -18.96 -10.20 22.35
CA LEU A 248 -18.31 -9.59 23.51
C LEU A 248 -18.11 -10.56 24.68
N THR A 249 -18.92 -11.61 24.75
CA THR A 249 -18.87 -12.63 25.81
C THR A 249 -18.41 -14.00 25.30
N ASP A 250 -17.77 -14.07 24.12
CA ASP A 250 -17.29 -15.35 23.61
C ASP A 250 -16.19 -15.92 24.53
N PRO A 251 -16.43 -17.08 25.19
CA PRO A 251 -15.51 -17.63 26.18
C PRO A 251 -14.20 -18.12 25.56
N ASN A 252 -14.16 -18.41 24.26
CA ASN A 252 -12.96 -18.91 23.59
C ASN A 252 -11.85 -17.85 23.52
N TYR A 253 -12.21 -16.58 23.64
CA TYR A 253 -11.29 -15.45 23.52
C TYR A 253 -11.18 -14.61 24.81
N ALA A 254 -11.83 -15.05 25.88
CA ALA A 254 -11.79 -14.39 27.18
C ALA A 254 -10.36 -14.35 27.73
N GLY A 255 -9.86 -13.15 28.04
CA GLY A 255 -8.49 -12.95 28.53
C GLY A 255 -7.39 -13.06 27.45
N ILE A 256 -7.75 -13.40 26.20
CA ILE A 256 -6.81 -13.50 25.06
C ILE A 256 -6.78 -12.19 24.28
N VAL A 257 -7.94 -11.58 24.07
CA VAL A 257 -8.11 -10.32 23.32
C VAL A 257 -8.98 -9.33 24.10
N SER A 258 -8.85 -8.05 23.77
CA SER A 258 -9.68 -7.00 24.37
C SER A 258 -11.04 -6.91 23.68
N MET A 259 -12.11 -7.30 24.36
CA MET A 259 -13.49 -7.13 23.89
C MET A 259 -14.00 -5.74 24.26
N VAL A 260 -14.36 -4.93 23.27
CA VAL A 260 -14.74 -3.53 23.46
C VAL A 260 -16.19 -3.31 23.00
N PRO A 261 -17.11 -2.98 23.92
CA PRO A 261 -18.51 -2.71 23.57
C PRO A 261 -18.63 -1.40 22.78
N ASN A 262 -19.41 -1.43 21.69
CA ASN A 262 -19.75 -0.25 20.90
C ASN A 262 -21.23 0.11 21.03
N PRO A 263 -21.62 0.97 21.99
CA PRO A 263 -23.00 1.42 22.12
C PRO A 263 -23.44 2.35 20.98
N TRP A 264 -22.49 3.00 20.28
CA TRP A 264 -22.73 3.99 19.24
C TRP A 264 -22.79 3.42 17.81
N HIS A 265 -22.96 2.10 17.66
CA HIS A 265 -22.97 1.43 16.35
C HIS A 265 -24.03 1.99 15.38
N ALA A 266 -25.09 2.62 15.89
CA ALA A 266 -26.13 3.27 15.08
C ALA A 266 -25.60 4.48 14.27
N GLU A 267 -24.48 5.10 14.68
CA GLU A 267 -23.82 6.20 13.96
C GLU A 267 -23.06 5.73 12.70
N GLY A 268 -23.01 4.42 12.46
CA GLY A 268 -22.26 3.82 11.34
C GLY A 268 -20.86 3.38 11.74
N ILE A 269 -20.06 2.97 10.74
CA ILE A 269 -18.72 2.41 10.95
C ILE A 269 -17.76 3.37 11.67
N SER A 270 -17.99 4.68 11.54
CA SER A 270 -17.16 5.72 12.17
C SER A 270 -17.06 5.56 13.69
N ALA A 271 -18.14 5.15 14.37
CA ALA A 271 -18.13 4.94 15.82
C ALA A 271 -17.13 3.85 16.24
N SER A 272 -17.14 2.70 15.55
CA SER A 272 -16.21 1.60 15.82
C SER A 272 -14.76 2.01 15.57
N VAL A 273 -14.52 2.77 14.50
CA VAL A 273 -13.20 3.26 14.13
C VAL A 273 -12.68 4.28 15.14
N ARG A 274 -13.50 5.26 15.54
CA ARG A 274 -13.10 6.24 16.56
C ARG A 274 -12.77 5.58 17.90
N LEU A 275 -13.52 4.53 18.27
CA LEU A 275 -13.27 3.78 19.50
C LEU A 275 -11.92 3.05 19.46
N GLY A 276 -11.64 2.32 18.36
CA GLY A 276 -10.33 1.69 18.14
C GLY A 276 -9.17 2.69 18.17
N ALA A 277 -9.32 3.83 17.48
CA ALA A 277 -8.28 4.86 17.42
C ALA A 277 -8.01 5.52 18.77
N ARG A 278 -9.06 5.71 19.59
CA ARG A 278 -8.96 6.35 20.91
C ARG A 278 -8.28 5.43 21.93
N LEU A 279 -8.58 4.13 21.87
CA LEU A 279 -8.07 3.15 22.83
C LEU A 279 -6.69 2.60 22.45
N ALA A 280 -6.31 2.63 21.17
CA ALA A 280 -4.99 2.20 20.74
C ALA A 280 -3.90 3.13 21.31
N PRO A 281 -2.91 2.62 22.08
CA PRO A 281 -1.83 3.46 22.62
C PRO A 281 -0.91 3.99 21.52
N GLY A 282 -0.76 3.23 20.44
CA GLY A 282 0.12 3.55 19.33
C GLY A 282 -0.59 3.58 17.98
N ALA A 283 -0.02 2.88 17.02
CA ALA A 283 -0.57 2.69 15.68
C ALA A 283 -1.78 1.77 15.75
N VAL A 284 -2.64 1.86 14.74
CA VAL A 284 -3.88 1.09 14.68
C VAL A 284 -4.08 0.50 13.30
N ALA A 285 -4.45 -0.77 13.24
CA ALA A 285 -4.77 -1.50 12.01
C ALA A 285 -6.21 -2.01 12.09
N TYR A 286 -7.07 -1.66 11.13
CA TYR A 286 -8.47 -2.06 11.10
C TYR A 286 -8.70 -3.22 10.14
N PHE A 287 -9.36 -4.26 10.64
CA PHE A 287 -9.74 -5.46 9.91
C PHE A 287 -11.25 -5.60 9.92
N ALA A 288 -11.84 -5.98 8.79
CA ALA A 288 -13.26 -6.26 8.70
C ALA A 288 -13.53 -7.72 9.13
N ALA A 289 -14.53 -7.94 9.98
CA ALA A 289 -14.83 -9.29 10.50
C ALA A 289 -15.46 -10.24 9.46
N ASP A 290 -15.81 -9.73 8.29
CA ASP A 290 -16.46 -10.43 7.19
C ASP A 290 -15.54 -10.64 5.97
N GLN A 291 -14.22 -10.47 6.15
CA GLN A 291 -13.16 -10.73 5.16
C GLN A 291 -12.38 -12.02 5.48
N PRO A 292 -12.95 -13.23 5.35
CA PRO A 292 -12.34 -14.45 5.87
C PRO A 292 -11.07 -14.92 5.15
N PHE A 293 -10.71 -14.29 4.03
CA PHE A 293 -9.60 -14.72 3.17
C PHE A 293 -8.30 -13.92 3.37
N PHE A 294 -8.30 -12.88 4.21
CA PHE A 294 -7.10 -12.11 4.55
C PHE A 294 -6.34 -12.78 5.71
N GLY A 295 -5.56 -13.80 5.39
CA GLY A 295 -4.92 -14.70 6.35
C GLY A 295 -3.75 -14.09 7.14
N GLY A 296 -3.32 -14.80 8.19
CA GLY A 296 -2.30 -14.34 9.12
C GLY A 296 -0.95 -14.01 8.46
N GLU A 297 -0.56 -14.75 7.42
CA GLU A 297 0.65 -14.43 6.65
C GLU A 297 0.59 -13.06 5.99
N ASP A 298 -0.54 -12.68 5.40
CA ASP A 298 -0.73 -11.37 4.79
C ASP A 298 -0.76 -10.26 5.85
N VAL A 299 -1.33 -10.52 7.03
CA VAL A 299 -1.28 -9.59 8.16
C VAL A 299 0.18 -9.34 8.58
N VAL A 300 0.97 -10.39 8.78
CA VAL A 300 2.38 -10.29 9.17
C VAL A 300 3.17 -9.50 8.13
N ARG A 301 2.98 -9.81 6.84
CA ARG A 301 3.67 -9.13 5.74
C ARG A 301 3.26 -7.66 5.63
N LEU A 302 1.96 -7.37 5.63
CA LEU A 302 1.43 -6.00 5.60
C LEU A 302 2.07 -5.14 6.69
N LEU A 303 2.10 -5.61 7.95
CA LEU A 303 2.61 -4.80 9.06
C LEU A 303 4.13 -4.63 9.02
N LYS A 304 4.88 -5.67 8.63
CA LYS A 304 6.34 -5.56 8.44
C LYS A 304 6.70 -4.63 7.29
N GLU A 305 6.02 -4.76 6.15
CA GLU A 305 6.24 -3.91 4.98
C GLU A 305 5.81 -2.47 5.24
N TYR A 306 4.69 -2.26 5.94
CA TYR A 306 4.28 -0.94 6.42
C TYR A 306 5.37 -0.28 7.28
N ARG A 307 5.90 -0.98 8.29
CA ARG A 307 7.00 -0.46 9.13
C ARG A 307 8.20 -0.06 8.28
N ARG A 308 8.65 -0.97 7.42
CA ARG A 308 9.78 -0.76 6.51
C ARG A 308 9.56 0.33 5.46
N SER A 309 8.30 0.67 5.16
CA SER A 309 7.97 1.69 4.17
C SER A 309 8.18 3.12 4.69
N GLY A 310 8.17 3.31 6.02
CA GLY A 310 8.22 4.64 6.66
C GLY A 310 7.02 5.54 6.35
N LYS A 311 5.94 4.99 5.77
CA LYS A 311 4.70 5.71 5.45
C LYS A 311 3.83 5.85 6.68
N ALA A 312 3.05 6.93 6.75
CA ALA A 312 2.15 7.20 7.88
C ALA A 312 0.91 6.29 7.89
N MET A 313 0.57 5.74 6.72
CA MET A 313 -0.58 4.86 6.54
C MET A 313 -0.25 3.67 5.64
N ALA A 314 -1.04 2.61 5.74
CA ALA A 314 -1.04 1.52 4.77
C ALA A 314 -2.45 0.99 4.51
N CYS A 315 -2.65 0.31 3.40
CA CYS A 315 -3.81 -0.53 3.20
C CYS A 315 -3.52 -1.72 2.29
N ALA A 316 -4.38 -2.74 2.34
CA ALA A 316 -4.40 -3.73 1.28
C ALA A 316 -4.91 -3.13 -0.03
N TYR A 317 -4.44 -3.67 -1.15
CA TYR A 317 -4.74 -3.14 -2.48
C TYR A 317 -4.80 -4.25 -3.53
N SER A 318 -5.83 -4.23 -4.36
CA SER A 318 -5.88 -5.05 -5.59
C SER A 318 -6.01 -4.14 -6.80
N ASP A 319 -7.25 -3.80 -7.17
CA ASP A 319 -7.60 -2.75 -8.13
C ASP A 319 -8.07 -1.46 -7.43
N HIS A 320 -8.37 -1.57 -6.13
CA HIS A 320 -8.77 -0.47 -5.28
C HIS A 320 -8.20 -0.66 -3.87
N ALA A 321 -8.08 0.45 -3.14
CA ALA A 321 -7.75 0.42 -1.71
C ALA A 321 -8.89 -0.25 -0.91
N ALA A 322 -8.52 -1.20 -0.06
CA ALA A 322 -9.42 -1.98 0.78
C ALA A 322 -8.81 -2.24 2.16
N ASN A 323 -9.63 -2.75 3.08
CA ASN A 323 -9.14 -3.23 4.37
C ASN A 323 -8.20 -4.44 4.16
N PRO A 324 -7.24 -4.68 5.07
CA PRO A 324 -6.99 -3.92 6.30
C PRO A 324 -6.36 -2.54 6.04
N ALA A 325 -6.63 -1.59 6.94
CA ALA A 325 -6.09 -0.22 6.87
C ALA A 325 -5.29 0.11 8.14
N VAL A 326 -4.05 0.58 7.97
CA VAL A 326 -3.09 0.87 9.04
C VAL A 326 -2.82 2.37 9.12
N PHE A 327 -2.75 2.91 10.33
CA PHE A 327 -2.45 4.30 10.62
C PHE A 327 -1.42 4.37 11.75
N SER A 328 -0.36 5.16 11.56
CA SER A 328 0.59 5.51 12.62
C SER A 328 -0.11 6.27 13.75
N GLY A 329 0.53 6.38 14.93
CA GLY A 329 0.02 7.22 16.01
C GLY A 329 -0.19 8.68 15.61
N SER A 330 0.65 9.20 14.72
CA SER A 330 0.51 10.55 14.16
C SER A 330 -0.69 10.66 13.21
N ALA A 331 -0.92 9.66 12.36
CA ALA A 331 -2.02 9.64 11.41
C ALA A 331 -3.38 9.31 12.03
N LYS A 332 -3.43 8.57 13.16
CA LYS A 332 -4.70 8.12 13.77
C LYS A 332 -5.60 9.27 14.21
N LYS A 333 -5.05 10.47 14.44
CA LYS A 333 -5.83 11.68 14.74
C LYS A 333 -6.85 12.02 13.65
N ARG A 334 -6.60 11.62 12.39
CA ARG A 334 -7.53 11.79 11.27
C ARG A 334 -8.78 10.92 11.42
N LEU A 335 -8.63 9.72 12.00
CA LEU A 335 -9.74 8.79 12.25
C LEU A 335 -10.73 9.33 13.29
N LEU A 336 -10.26 10.11 14.26
CA LEU A 336 -11.11 10.69 15.30
C LEU A 336 -12.13 11.71 14.76
N LYS A 337 -11.93 12.20 13.53
CA LYS A 337 -12.76 13.24 12.88
C LYS A 337 -13.78 12.68 11.89
N ILE A 338 -13.79 11.37 11.63
CA ILE A 338 -14.73 10.80 10.67
C ILE A 338 -16.10 10.60 11.31
N GLU A 339 -17.16 10.72 10.51
CA GLU A 339 -18.56 10.63 10.94
C GLU A 339 -19.38 9.80 9.96
N GLY A 340 -20.52 9.29 10.43
CA GLY A 340 -21.44 8.49 9.63
C GLY A 340 -20.82 7.18 9.14
N ASP A 341 -21.14 6.82 7.90
CA ASP A 341 -20.70 5.58 7.27
C ASP A 341 -19.34 5.68 6.55
N LYS A 342 -18.46 6.56 7.05
CA LYS A 342 -17.10 6.73 6.52
C LYS A 342 -16.11 5.89 7.33
N GLY A 343 -15.56 4.86 6.71
CA GLY A 343 -14.51 4.02 7.28
C GLY A 343 -13.08 4.51 7.01
N PRO A 344 -12.06 3.77 7.47
CA PRO A 344 -10.65 4.18 7.36
C PRO A 344 -10.18 4.33 5.92
N ILE A 345 -10.71 3.51 5.00
CA ILE A 345 -10.39 3.54 3.56
C ILE A 345 -10.73 4.89 2.91
N GLY A 346 -11.72 5.62 3.43
CA GLY A 346 -12.03 6.98 2.95
C GLY A 346 -10.84 7.92 3.13
N ILE A 347 -10.16 7.87 4.28
CA ILE A 347 -8.98 8.70 4.56
C ILE A 347 -7.80 8.29 3.67
N ILE A 348 -7.59 6.97 3.50
CA ILE A 348 -6.53 6.41 2.64
C ILE A 348 -6.63 6.97 1.22
N ARG A 349 -7.84 7.00 0.65
CA ARG A 349 -8.08 7.50 -0.71
C ARG A 349 -7.78 8.99 -0.87
N SER A 350 -7.97 9.77 0.21
CA SER A 350 -7.69 11.21 0.22
C SER A 350 -6.20 11.54 0.37
N HIS A 351 -5.34 10.59 0.74
CA HIS A 351 -3.91 10.85 1.03
C HIS A 351 -2.97 9.82 0.37
N PRO A 352 -3.07 9.58 -0.95
CA PRO A 352 -2.38 8.47 -1.61
C PRO A 352 -0.85 8.52 -1.56
N THR A 353 -0.25 9.68 -1.32
CA THR A 353 1.21 9.87 -1.22
C THR A 353 1.78 9.43 0.15
N GLU A 354 0.93 9.41 1.17
CA GLU A 354 1.27 9.02 2.55
C GLU A 354 1.01 7.54 2.83
N VAL A 355 0.57 6.77 1.82
CA VAL A 355 0.08 5.40 1.98
C VAL A 355 1.04 4.39 1.37
N TYR A 356 1.34 3.34 2.13
CA TYR A 356 1.88 2.10 1.61
C TYR A 356 0.76 1.16 1.15
N TYR A 357 0.80 0.72 -0.10
CA TYR A 357 -0.21 -0.17 -0.67
C TYR A 357 0.33 -1.60 -0.71
N TYR A 358 -0.16 -2.45 0.19
CA TYR A 358 0.12 -3.88 0.19
C TYR A 358 -0.69 -4.54 -0.92
N VAL A 359 -0.07 -4.70 -2.09
CA VAL A 359 -0.73 -5.32 -3.24
C VAL A 359 -1.03 -6.78 -2.94
N VAL A 360 -2.23 -7.27 -3.21
CA VAL A 360 -2.64 -8.66 -2.97
C VAL A 360 -3.71 -9.09 -3.98
N ALA A 361 -3.92 -10.39 -4.13
CA ALA A 361 -4.97 -10.94 -4.97
C ALA A 361 -6.37 -10.46 -4.51
N ALA A 362 -7.24 -10.15 -5.47
CA ALA A 362 -8.57 -9.59 -5.18
C ALA A 362 -9.44 -10.55 -4.35
N GLU A 363 -9.22 -11.85 -4.51
CA GLU A 363 -9.86 -12.94 -3.77
C GLU A 363 -9.69 -12.79 -2.25
N LYS A 364 -8.52 -12.32 -1.82
CA LYS A 364 -8.21 -12.14 -0.39
C LYS A 364 -8.92 -10.94 0.23
N LEU A 365 -9.45 -10.04 -0.59
CA LEU A 365 -10.11 -8.79 -0.16
C LEU A 365 -11.64 -8.87 -0.26
N ARG A 366 -12.20 -10.06 -0.49
CA ARG A 366 -13.64 -10.25 -0.66
C ARG A 366 -14.35 -10.26 0.68
N ASP A 367 -15.36 -9.40 0.80
CA ASP A 367 -16.31 -9.39 1.91
C ASP A 367 -17.47 -10.36 1.62
N ILE A 368 -18.03 -10.98 2.66
CA ILE A 368 -19.29 -11.74 2.54
C ILE A 368 -20.45 -10.85 2.98
N ASP A 369 -21.22 -10.33 2.02
CA ASP A 369 -22.31 -9.38 2.26
C ASP A 369 -23.71 -9.95 2.05
N THR A 370 -23.84 -11.00 1.25
CA THR A 370 -25.11 -11.59 0.82
C THR A 370 -25.11 -13.12 0.94
N PRO A 371 -26.26 -13.76 1.16
CA PRO A 371 -26.37 -15.21 1.19
C PRO A 371 -25.89 -15.88 -0.11
N GLU A 372 -26.05 -15.22 -1.25
CA GLU A 372 -25.58 -15.70 -2.55
C GLU A 372 -24.05 -15.71 -2.62
N GLN A 373 -23.40 -14.64 -2.15
CA GLN A 373 -21.94 -14.59 -2.02
C GLN A 373 -21.43 -15.68 -1.07
N TRP A 374 -22.11 -15.87 0.07
CA TRP A 374 -21.76 -16.92 1.03
C TRP A 374 -21.74 -18.30 0.36
N LYS A 375 -22.83 -18.69 -0.32
CA LYS A 375 -22.92 -19.99 -1.02
C LYS A 375 -21.85 -20.16 -2.08
N ARG A 376 -21.62 -19.13 -2.89
CA ARG A 376 -20.59 -19.15 -3.94
C ARG A 376 -19.20 -19.35 -3.33
N MET A 377 -18.89 -18.62 -2.27
CA MET A 377 -17.58 -18.67 -1.63
C MET A 377 -17.35 -19.95 -0.82
N GLU A 378 -18.40 -20.61 -0.31
CA GLU A 378 -18.30 -21.96 0.27
C GLU A 378 -17.90 -23.00 -0.80
N GLN A 379 -18.46 -22.88 -2.01
CA GLN A 379 -18.15 -23.76 -3.14
C GLN A 379 -16.76 -23.51 -3.74
N ASP A 380 -16.34 -22.24 -3.82
CA ASP A 380 -15.00 -21.86 -4.30
C ASP A 380 -13.91 -22.21 -3.25
N GLY A 381 -14.26 -22.18 -1.97
CA GLY A 381 -13.35 -22.37 -0.84
C GLY A 381 -12.95 -23.81 -0.53
N SER A 382 -13.44 -24.80 -1.29
CA SER A 382 -12.95 -26.19 -1.22
C SER A 382 -11.66 -26.44 -2.03
N GLY A 383 -11.09 -25.40 -2.66
CA GLY A 383 -9.89 -25.52 -3.51
C GLY A 383 -8.82 -24.44 -3.32
N ILE A 384 -8.80 -23.71 -2.19
CA ILE A 384 -7.70 -22.80 -1.81
C ILE A 384 -6.80 -23.46 -0.78
#